data_AF-A0A3A4ZDL0-F1
#
_entry.id   AF-A0A3A4ZDL0-F1
#
_cell.length_a   1.000
_cell.length_b   1.000
_cell.length_c   1.000
_cell.angle_alpha   90.00
_cell.angle_beta   90.00
_cell.angle_gamma   90.00
#
_symmetry.space_group_name_H-M   'P 1'
#
loop_
_entity.id
_entity.type
_entity.pdbx_description
1 polymer ?
#
loop_
_entity_poly.entity_id
_entity_poly.type
_entity_poly.pdbx_seq_one_letter_code
_entity_poly.pdbx_strand_id
1 'polypeptide(L)'
;MSRFLNKLPFLVFFQLLFLFSLAKTSYAQVVINEFVFDPTNDQNEWVELYNMGTETVNLQGWQISDKLSSPHVHSLDSLGSIPSDGFVVFEYQSGDGWLNNDADTVILRDKRG
;
A
#
# COMPACT_ATOMS: atom_id res chain seq x y z
N MET A 1 -44.37 -16.95 -30.17
CA MET A 1 -43.38 -15.90 -29.88
C MET A 1 -43.39 -15.38 -28.43
N SER A 2 -44.36 -15.74 -27.57
CA SER A 2 -44.46 -15.17 -26.20
C SER A 2 -43.77 -15.95 -25.08
N ARG A 3 -43.24 -17.17 -25.32
CA ARG A 3 -42.56 -17.96 -24.28
C ARG A 3 -41.18 -17.43 -23.88
N PHE A 4 -40.58 -16.54 -24.66
CA PHE A 4 -39.25 -15.96 -24.39
C PHE A 4 -39.31 -14.68 -23.53
N LEU A 5 -40.40 -13.91 -23.59
CA LEU A 5 -40.50 -12.58 -22.96
C LEU A 5 -40.60 -12.64 -21.43
N ASN A 6 -41.17 -13.71 -20.87
CA ASN A 6 -41.37 -13.86 -19.42
C ASN A 6 -40.11 -14.30 -18.66
N LYS A 7 -39.04 -14.70 -19.35
CA LYS A 7 -37.74 -15.07 -18.73
C LYS A 7 -36.72 -13.93 -18.74
N LEU A 8 -36.98 -12.88 -19.51
CA LEU A 8 -36.14 -11.68 -19.61
C LEU A 8 -35.87 -11.00 -18.25
N PRO A 9 -36.85 -10.83 -17.32
CA PRO A 9 -36.57 -10.23 -16.01
C PRO A 9 -35.74 -11.16 -15.10
N PHE A 10 -35.93 -12.49 -15.20
CA PHE A 10 -35.15 -13.46 -14.42
C PHE A 10 -33.70 -13.52 -14.87
N LEU A 11 -33.46 -13.49 -16.19
CA LEU A 11 -32.11 -13.49 -16.76
C LEU A 11 -31.37 -12.18 -16.42
N VAL A 12 -32.04 -11.03 -16.57
CA VAL A 12 -31.48 -9.72 -16.21
C VAL A 12 -31.18 -9.62 -14.72
N PHE A 13 -32.05 -10.15 -13.85
CA PHE A 13 -31.80 -10.20 -12.40
C PHE A 13 -30.58 -11.07 -12.04
N PHE A 14 -30.45 -12.25 -12.65
CA PHE A 14 -29.31 -13.13 -12.43
C PHE A 14 -28.00 -12.54 -12.99
N GLN A 15 -28.09 -11.82 -14.10
CA GLN A 15 -26.97 -11.14 -14.73
C GLN A 15 -26.53 -9.89 -13.92
N LEU A 16 -27.47 -9.19 -13.29
CA LEU A 16 -27.18 -8.11 -12.34
C LEU A 16 -26.57 -8.63 -11.02
N LEU A 17 -27.04 -9.77 -10.50
CA LEU A 17 -26.42 -10.44 -9.35
C LEU A 17 -25.00 -10.93 -9.64
N PHE A 18 -24.76 -11.47 -10.85
CA PHE A 18 -23.43 -11.88 -11.29
C PHE A 18 -22.47 -10.68 -11.44
N LEU A 19 -22.94 -9.58 -12.04
CA LEU A 19 -22.17 -8.33 -12.16
C LEU A 19 -21.83 -7.72 -10.80
N PHE A 20 -22.73 -7.82 -9.80
CA PHE A 20 -22.46 -7.35 -8.45
C PHE A 20 -21.42 -8.21 -7.69
N SER A 21 -21.33 -9.51 -8.00
CA SER A 21 -20.33 -10.43 -7.40
C SER A 21 -18.89 -10.18 -7.86
N LEU A 22 -18.69 -9.45 -8.96
CA LEU A 22 -17.38 -9.12 -9.51
C LEU A 22 -16.79 -7.82 -8.94
N ALA A 23 -17.53 -7.08 -8.10
CA ALA A 23 -17.02 -5.90 -7.45
C ALA A 23 -15.93 -6.30 -6.43
N LYS A 24 -14.66 -6.26 -6.86
CA LYS A 24 -13.53 -6.39 -5.95
C LYS A 24 -13.25 -5.05 -5.28
N THR A 25 -13.22 -5.04 -3.95
CA THR A 25 -12.63 -3.93 -3.21
C THR A 25 -11.12 -3.97 -3.42
N SER A 26 -10.57 -2.97 -4.09
CA SER A 26 -9.13 -2.80 -4.25
C SER A 26 -8.58 -2.05 -3.03
N TYR A 27 -7.89 -2.76 -2.15
CA TYR A 27 -7.07 -2.13 -1.11
C TYR A 27 -5.69 -1.81 -1.67
N ALA A 28 -4.95 -0.91 -1.01
CA ALA A 28 -3.53 -0.77 -1.26
C ALA A 28 -2.87 -2.12 -0.93
N GLN A 29 -2.19 -2.70 -1.91
CA GLN A 29 -1.58 -4.02 -1.77
C GLN A 29 -0.41 -4.01 -0.77
N VAL A 30 0.32 -2.90 -0.72
CA VAL A 30 1.40 -2.66 0.24
C VAL A 30 0.94 -1.61 1.24
N VAL A 31 1.13 -1.91 2.51
CA VAL A 31 0.79 -1.05 3.63
C VAL A 31 2.01 -0.78 4.50
N ILE A 32 1.96 0.31 5.26
CA ILE A 32 2.88 0.51 6.38
C ILE A 32 2.40 -0.39 7.52
N ASN A 33 3.23 -1.32 7.96
CA ASN A 33 2.91 -2.22 9.06
C ASN A 33 3.31 -1.63 10.41
N GLU A 34 4.58 -1.23 10.52
CA GLU A 34 5.18 -0.67 11.73
C GLU A 34 6.17 0.44 11.36
N PHE A 35 6.44 1.36 12.29
CA PHE A 35 7.51 2.34 12.16
C PHE A 35 8.01 2.79 13.54
N VAL A 36 9.24 3.27 13.57
CA VAL A 36 9.87 3.85 14.77
C VAL A 36 10.51 5.18 14.40
N PHE A 37 10.12 6.23 15.13
CA PHE A 37 10.46 7.62 14.83
C PHE A 37 11.36 8.33 15.85
N ASP A 38 11.55 7.74 17.03
CA ASP A 38 12.46 8.28 18.05
C ASP A 38 13.03 7.11 18.87
N PRO A 39 13.89 6.29 18.26
CA PRO A 39 14.41 5.11 18.93
C PRO A 39 15.48 5.48 19.96
N THR A 40 15.51 4.77 21.09
CA THR A 40 16.54 4.96 22.12
C THR A 40 17.90 4.38 21.69
N ASN A 41 19.01 4.91 22.22
CA ASN A 41 20.37 4.35 22.11
C ASN A 41 20.96 4.33 20.67
N ASP A 42 20.97 5.47 19.98
CA ASP A 42 21.61 5.65 18.66
C ASP A 42 21.13 4.66 17.58
N GLN A 43 19.93 4.12 17.75
CA GLN A 43 19.29 3.27 16.75
C GLN A 43 18.74 4.16 15.61
N ASN A 44 18.62 3.58 14.41
CA ASN A 44 18.08 4.31 13.27
C ASN A 44 16.55 4.24 13.25
N GLU A 45 15.93 5.27 12.69
CA GLU A 45 14.51 5.26 12.37
C GLU A 45 14.24 4.34 11.18
N TRP A 46 13.10 3.64 11.26
CA TRP A 46 12.74 2.67 10.25
C TRP A 46 11.23 2.60 10.04
N VAL A 47 10.86 2.15 8.85
CA VAL A 47 9.47 1.84 8.47
C VAL A 47 9.43 0.46 7.84
N GLU A 48 8.55 -0.39 8.36
CA GLU A 48 8.25 -1.70 7.80
C GLU A 48 7.07 -1.62 6.84
N LEU A 49 7.25 -2.20 5.66
CA LEU A 49 6.21 -2.36 4.65
C LEU A 49 5.79 -3.82 4.57
N TYR A 50 4.48 -4.05 4.54
CA TYR A 50 3.87 -5.36 4.38
C TYR A 50 3.08 -5.44 3.09
N ASN A 51 3.32 -6.48 2.29
CA ASN A 51 2.50 -6.80 1.14
C ASN A 51 1.38 -7.76 1.55
N MET A 52 0.18 -7.22 1.78
CA MET A 52 -1.01 -7.97 2.14
C MET A 52 -1.75 -8.59 0.94
N GLY A 53 -1.21 -8.45 -0.27
CA GLY A 53 -1.79 -9.03 -1.48
C GLY A 53 -1.15 -10.35 -1.87
N THR A 54 -1.74 -10.98 -2.89
CA THR A 54 -1.40 -12.33 -3.35
C THR A 54 -0.32 -12.37 -4.43
N GLU A 55 0.25 -11.21 -4.79
CA GLU A 55 1.23 -11.07 -5.87
C GLU A 55 2.48 -10.34 -5.37
N THR A 56 3.64 -10.60 -5.98
CA THR A 56 4.87 -9.85 -5.68
C THR A 56 4.75 -8.40 -6.18
N VAL A 57 5.12 -7.44 -5.34
CA VAL A 57 5.13 -6.01 -5.69
C VAL A 57 6.55 -5.52 -5.89
N ASN A 58 6.83 -4.89 -7.03
CA ASN A 58 8.08 -4.20 -7.29
C ASN A 58 8.00 -2.75 -6.77
N LEU A 59 8.96 -2.35 -5.94
CA LEU A 59 9.05 -1.04 -5.30
C LEU A 59 9.80 0.01 -6.15
N GLN A 60 10.22 -0.34 -7.36
CA GLN A 60 10.86 0.63 -8.26
C GLN A 60 9.93 1.83 -8.54
N GLY A 61 10.44 3.02 -8.28
CA GLY A 61 9.75 4.31 -8.37
C GLY A 61 8.89 4.65 -7.17
N TRP A 62 8.81 3.78 -6.15
CA TRP A 62 8.07 4.07 -4.92
C TRP A 62 8.88 5.01 -4.02
N GLN A 63 8.14 5.77 -3.21
CA GLN A 63 8.71 6.75 -2.31
C GLN A 63 8.06 6.67 -0.93
N ILE A 64 8.85 6.99 0.08
CA ILE A 64 8.38 7.18 1.44
C ILE A 64 8.78 8.58 1.92
N SER A 65 7.89 9.23 2.68
CA SER A 65 8.18 10.55 3.25
C SER A 65 7.52 10.76 4.59
N ASP A 66 8.03 11.73 5.36
CA ASP A 66 7.29 12.32 6.47
C ASP A 66 6.22 13.32 5.97
N LYS A 67 5.51 13.95 6.91
CA LYS A 67 4.56 15.03 6.65
C LYS A 67 5.07 16.34 7.26
N LEU A 68 6.07 16.94 6.62
CA LEU A 68 6.53 18.29 6.92
C LEU A 68 6.17 19.29 5.81
N SER A 69 6.33 20.58 6.10
CA SER A 69 6.26 21.66 5.10
C SER A 69 7.34 21.52 4.02
N SER A 70 8.47 20.89 4.38
CA SER A 70 9.54 20.46 3.50
C SER A 70 9.86 19.00 3.83
N PRO A 71 9.15 18.03 3.24
CA PRO A 71 9.24 16.64 3.65
C PRO A 71 10.55 15.99 3.20
N HIS A 72 11.08 15.10 4.04
CA HIS A 72 12.15 14.19 3.65
C HIS A 72 11.55 13.12 2.75
N VAL A 73 11.95 13.07 1.48
CA VAL A 73 11.46 12.09 0.50
C VAL A 73 12.57 11.11 0.17
N HIS A 74 12.34 9.83 0.42
CA HIS A 74 13.29 8.76 0.15
C HIS A 74 12.75 7.81 -0.93
N SER A 75 13.64 7.39 -1.83
CA SER A 75 13.34 6.34 -2.81
C SER A 75 13.42 4.96 -2.17
N LEU A 76 12.52 4.07 -2.56
CA LEU A 76 12.50 2.67 -2.13
C LEU A 76 13.10 1.70 -3.16
N ASP A 77 13.71 2.21 -4.22
CA ASP A 77 14.27 1.40 -5.32
C ASP A 77 15.26 0.33 -4.83
N SER A 78 16.06 0.64 -3.81
CA SER A 78 17.05 -0.27 -3.23
C SER A 78 16.44 -1.48 -2.53
N LEU A 79 15.15 -1.43 -2.16
CA LEU A 79 14.44 -2.53 -1.50
C LEU A 79 13.97 -3.60 -2.49
N GLY A 80 13.98 -3.32 -3.80
CA GLY A 80 13.61 -4.27 -4.84
C GLY A 80 12.12 -4.62 -4.84
N SER A 81 11.76 -5.81 -4.37
CA SER A 81 10.38 -6.30 -4.43
C SER A 81 9.95 -7.01 -3.15
N ILE A 82 8.68 -6.85 -2.78
CA ILE A 82 8.06 -7.54 -1.65
C ILE A 82 7.24 -8.72 -2.21
N PRO A 83 7.59 -9.99 -1.91
CA PRO A 83 6.75 -11.14 -2.23
C PRO A 83 5.34 -11.03 -1.61
N SER A 84 4.40 -11.86 -2.08
CA SER A 84 3.10 -12.07 -1.42
C SER A 84 3.31 -12.40 0.06
N ASP A 85 2.53 -11.79 0.94
CA ASP A 85 2.63 -11.91 2.40
C ASP A 85 4.04 -11.59 2.97
N GLY A 86 4.85 -10.86 2.20
CA GLY A 86 6.23 -10.51 2.54
C GLY A 86 6.35 -9.17 3.25
N PHE A 87 7.50 -8.98 3.90
CA PHE A 87 7.87 -7.76 4.63
C PHE A 87 9.21 -7.23 4.14
N VAL A 88 9.37 -5.90 4.13
CA VAL A 88 10.67 -5.23 3.96
C VAL A 88 10.77 -4.05 4.91
N VAL A 89 11.98 -3.72 5.32
CA VAL A 89 12.26 -2.57 6.20
C VAL A 89 13.06 -1.53 5.43
N PHE A 90 12.56 -0.30 5.43
CA PHE A 90 13.34 0.88 5.06
C PHE A 90 13.98 1.45 6.33
N GLU A 91 15.30 1.50 6.38
CA GLU A 91 16.07 2.07 7.48
C GLU A 91 16.94 3.21 6.94
N TYR A 92 16.92 4.37 7.60
CA TYR A 92 17.72 5.52 7.18
C TYR A 92 18.90 5.72 8.13
N GLN A 93 20.12 5.52 7.61
CA GLN A 93 21.35 5.49 8.40
C GLN A 93 22.17 6.78 8.25
N SER A 94 21.61 7.92 8.66
CA SER A 94 22.26 9.24 8.57
C SER A 94 22.76 9.80 9.91
N GLY A 95 22.34 9.23 11.05
CA GLY A 95 22.59 9.79 12.38
C GLY A 95 21.67 10.97 12.76
N ASP A 96 21.15 11.70 11.77
CA ASP A 96 20.05 12.65 11.92
C ASP A 96 18.74 11.96 11.48
N GLY A 97 17.71 11.92 12.34
CA GLY A 97 16.40 11.35 12.02
C GLY A 97 15.75 12.00 10.78
N TRP A 98 14.90 11.23 10.08
CA TRP A 98 14.13 11.66 8.90
C TRP A 98 12.62 11.68 9.13
N LEU A 99 12.15 11.00 10.18
CA LEU A 99 10.81 11.10 10.74
C LEU A 99 10.78 12.26 11.76
N ASN A 100 9.59 12.79 12.04
CA ASN A 100 9.45 13.93 12.94
C ASN A 100 9.10 13.49 14.37
N ASN A 101 9.90 13.94 15.33
CA ASN A 101 9.89 13.44 16.70
C ASN A 101 8.68 13.91 17.54
N ASP A 102 7.68 14.57 16.95
CA ASP A 102 6.60 15.23 17.70
C ASP A 102 5.18 14.77 17.30
N ALA A 103 4.83 14.58 16.03
CA ALA A 103 3.55 13.97 15.65
C ALA A 103 3.65 13.42 14.23
N ASP A 104 4.01 12.15 14.13
CA ASP A 104 4.40 11.61 12.84
C ASP A 104 3.26 11.21 11.93
N THR A 105 3.47 11.49 10.65
CA THR A 105 2.71 10.88 9.57
C THR A 105 3.71 10.42 8.54
N VAL A 106 3.76 9.11 8.36
CA VAL A 106 4.51 8.49 7.27
C VAL A 106 3.59 8.39 6.06
N ILE A 107 4.08 8.83 4.90
CA ILE A 107 3.36 8.77 3.63
C ILE A 107 4.11 7.83 2.68
N LEU A 108 3.45 6.74 2.30
CA LEU A 108 3.91 5.83 1.26
C LEU A 108 3.23 6.19 -0.07
N ARG A 109 4.02 6.38 -1.13
CA ARG A 109 3.54 6.64 -2.49
C ARG A 109 4.08 5.58 -3.43
N ASP A 110 3.19 5.01 -4.25
CA ASP A 110 3.61 4.17 -5.35
C ASP A 110 4.17 5.03 -6.50
N LYS A 111 4.73 4.39 -7.52
CA LYS A 111 5.32 5.07 -8.70
C LYS A 111 4.40 6.05 -9.44
N ARG A 112 3.10 6.08 -9.16
CA ARG A 112 2.10 6.95 -9.77
C ARG A 112 1.81 8.21 -8.94
N GLY A 113 2.32 8.31 -7.71
CA GLY A 113 2.10 9.44 -6.80
C GLY A 113 0.93 9.22 -5.87
#